data_AF-A0A517THD6-F1
#
_entry.id   AF-A0A517THD6-F1
#
_cell.length_a   1.000
_cell.length_b   1.000
_cell.length_c   1.000
_cell.angle_alpha   90.00
_cell.angle_beta   90.00
_cell.angle_gamma   90.00
#
_symmetry.space_group_name_H-M   'P 1'
#
loop_
_entity.id
_entity.type
_entity.pdbx_description
1 polymer ?
#
loop_
_entity_poly.entity_id
_entity_poly.type
_entity_poly.pdbx_seq_one_letter_code
_entity_poly.pdbx_strand_id
1 'polypeptide(L)'
;MAKRRPHKPNRRRGGPPRQQGGGQRGGGSSALKLRQLPGGRGWALAPRPCAAERAEDLDEVRQMVEGGETEIATEELRYLLAGCPELLEAHVLLGQLALLPDESSASDIELARGHFGFAFQLGEKALNAAGCRGPLPGDEPDNAPWHEAARGLAWCFEKQQNPKMADQVAATVKRFDPNDPAEVVVMLDELRAGGLPIVELG
;
A
#
# COMPACT_ATOMS: atom_id res chain seq x y z
N MET A 1 -35.11 29.63 -9.11
CA MET A 1 -35.19 29.03 -7.76
C MET A 1 -35.58 27.56 -7.87
N ALA A 2 -34.61 26.65 -7.89
CA ALA A 2 -34.84 25.21 -8.00
C ALA A 2 -34.73 24.56 -6.60
N LYS A 3 -35.80 23.86 -6.18
CA LYS A 3 -35.86 23.16 -4.89
C LYS A 3 -35.05 21.86 -4.96
N ARG A 4 -33.98 21.77 -4.16
CA ARG A 4 -33.20 20.54 -3.95
C ARG A 4 -34.05 19.50 -3.23
N ARG A 5 -34.05 18.26 -3.73
CA ARG A 5 -34.67 17.10 -3.07
C ARG A 5 -33.70 16.53 -2.01
N PRO A 6 -34.18 16.07 -0.84
CA PRO A 6 -33.33 15.47 0.17
C PRO A 6 -32.90 14.05 -0.22
N HIS A 7 -31.61 13.76 -0.10
CA HIS A 7 -31.04 12.43 -0.23
C HIS A 7 -31.30 11.65 1.07
N LYS A 8 -31.90 10.45 0.97
CA LYS A 8 -32.14 9.55 2.12
C LYS A 8 -30.93 8.62 2.27
N PRO A 9 -30.30 8.52 3.45
CA PRO A 9 -29.28 7.53 3.71
C PRO A 9 -29.92 6.15 3.88
N ASN A 10 -29.44 5.16 3.13
CA ASN A 10 -29.90 3.78 3.23
C ASN A 10 -29.28 3.12 4.46
N ARG A 11 -29.96 3.23 5.62
CA ARG A 11 -29.62 2.47 6.82
C ARG A 11 -29.99 1.00 6.62
N ARG A 12 -28.99 0.12 6.51
CA ARG A 12 -29.09 -1.29 6.87
C ARG A 12 -27.92 -1.67 7.79
N ARG A 13 -28.08 -1.37 9.07
CA ARG A 13 -27.40 -2.10 10.17
C ARG A 13 -28.34 -3.21 10.63
N GLY A 14 -27.80 -4.42 10.83
CA GLY A 14 -28.43 -5.41 11.72
C GLY A 14 -28.63 -6.80 11.11
N GLY A 15 -27.54 -7.54 10.92
CA GLY A 15 -27.56 -9.00 10.89
C GLY A 15 -26.26 -9.52 11.49
N PRO A 16 -26.27 -10.45 12.46
CA PRO A 16 -25.05 -11.10 12.91
C PRO A 16 -24.41 -11.84 11.72
N PRO A 17 -23.07 -11.83 11.59
CA PRO A 17 -22.42 -12.48 10.46
C PRO A 17 -22.75 -13.98 10.50
N ARG A 18 -23.28 -14.44 9.37
CA ARG A 18 -23.47 -15.86 9.07
C ARG A 18 -22.08 -16.51 9.23
N GLN A 19 -21.90 -17.30 10.28
CA GLN A 19 -20.78 -18.23 10.39
C GLN A 19 -20.88 -19.19 9.20
N GLN A 20 -20.17 -18.86 8.11
CA GLN A 20 -19.79 -19.87 7.14
C GLN A 20 -18.68 -20.69 7.79
N GLY A 21 -19.11 -21.68 8.57
CA GLY A 21 -18.29 -22.82 8.92
C GLY A 21 -17.92 -23.56 7.63
N GLY A 22 -16.69 -23.38 7.21
CA GLY A 22 -16.08 -24.09 6.09
C GLY A 22 -14.58 -24.09 6.29
N GLY A 23 -14.08 -25.08 7.03
CA GLY A 23 -12.67 -25.21 7.32
C GLY A 23 -11.85 -25.35 6.05
N GLN A 24 -10.88 -24.47 5.87
CA GLN A 24 -9.67 -24.77 5.13
C GLN A 24 -8.47 -24.44 6.01
N ARG A 25 -8.05 -25.46 6.77
CA ARG A 25 -6.64 -25.65 7.08
C ARG A 25 -5.92 -25.89 5.75
N GLY A 26 -5.56 -24.81 5.08
CA GLY A 26 -4.78 -24.79 3.85
C GLY A 26 -3.51 -23.98 4.06
N GLY A 27 -2.71 -24.38 5.05
CA GLY A 27 -1.38 -23.84 5.33
C GLY A 27 -0.36 -24.21 4.25
N GLY A 28 -0.66 -23.88 3.00
CA GLY A 28 0.35 -23.75 1.96
C GLY A 28 0.84 -22.32 1.98
N SER A 29 1.95 -22.08 2.67
CA SER A 29 2.69 -20.80 2.67
C SER A 29 3.27 -20.53 1.28
N SER A 30 2.44 -20.30 0.28
CA SER A 30 2.91 -19.85 -1.03
C SER A 30 3.12 -18.35 -0.92
N ALA A 31 4.33 -17.92 -0.56
CA ALA A 31 4.72 -16.51 -0.57
C ALA A 31 4.30 -15.80 -1.86
N LEU A 32 4.13 -14.47 -1.79
CA LEU A 32 4.05 -13.59 -2.96
C LEU A 32 5.06 -14.01 -4.04
N LYS A 33 4.62 -14.07 -5.30
CA LYS A 33 5.43 -14.55 -6.43
C LYS A 33 5.74 -13.41 -7.40
N LEU A 34 6.58 -13.71 -8.38
CA LEU A 34 6.80 -12.87 -9.54
C LEU A 34 6.33 -13.55 -10.81
N ARG A 35 5.94 -12.73 -11.79
CA ARG A 35 5.63 -13.11 -13.17
C ARG A 35 6.54 -12.31 -14.10
N GLN A 36 7.06 -12.95 -15.15
CA GLN A 36 7.77 -12.22 -16.20
C GLN A 36 6.78 -11.46 -17.08
N LEU A 37 7.11 -10.21 -17.40
CA LEU A 37 6.34 -9.42 -18.35
C LEU A 37 6.69 -9.82 -19.80
N PRO A 38 5.71 -9.78 -20.73
CA PRO A 38 5.97 -10.03 -22.13
C PRO A 38 7.05 -9.12 -22.71
N GLY A 39 7.78 -9.63 -23.70
CA GLY A 39 8.81 -8.85 -24.41
C GLY A 39 10.05 -8.51 -23.57
N GLY A 40 10.25 -9.16 -22.42
CA GLY A 40 11.43 -8.93 -21.58
C GLY A 40 11.41 -7.57 -20.86
N ARG A 41 10.24 -6.93 -20.74
CA ARG A 41 10.09 -5.62 -20.09
C ARG A 41 10.42 -5.60 -18.59
N GLY A 42 10.54 -6.76 -17.96
CA GLY A 42 10.81 -6.88 -16.54
C GLY A 42 9.90 -7.89 -15.88
N TRP A 43 9.54 -7.58 -14.64
CA TRP A 43 8.75 -8.44 -13.77
C TRP A 43 7.54 -7.71 -13.21
N ALA A 44 6.55 -8.49 -12.83
CA ALA A 44 5.38 -8.06 -12.06
C ALA A 44 5.29 -8.88 -10.78
N LEU A 45 4.90 -8.26 -9.67
CA LEU A 45 4.41 -8.99 -8.51
C LEU A 45 3.15 -9.77 -8.91
N ALA A 46 3.08 -11.04 -8.56
CA ALA A 46 1.94 -11.88 -8.89
C ALA A 46 1.06 -12.00 -7.64
N PRO A 47 -0.16 -11.43 -7.64
CA PRO A 47 -1.06 -11.53 -6.51
C PRO A 47 -1.40 -12.99 -6.21
N ARG A 48 -1.56 -13.30 -4.92
CA ARG A 48 -2.00 -14.64 -4.50
C ARG A 48 -3.46 -14.85 -4.89
N PRO A 49 -3.93 -16.11 -5.01
CA PRO A 49 -5.36 -16.39 -5.19
C PRO A 49 -6.23 -15.67 -4.14
N CYS A 50 -5.82 -15.70 -2.85
CA CYS A 50 -6.55 -14.97 -1.80
C CYS A 50 -6.59 -13.44 -2.01
N ALA A 51 -5.61 -12.86 -2.68
CA ALA A 51 -5.60 -11.44 -2.99
C ALA A 51 -6.52 -11.12 -4.18
N ALA A 52 -6.49 -11.97 -5.22
CA ALA A 52 -7.38 -11.82 -6.37
C ALA A 52 -8.87 -11.95 -5.98
N GLU A 53 -9.19 -12.86 -5.06
CA GLU A 53 -10.55 -13.03 -4.51
C GLU A 53 -11.07 -11.80 -3.74
N ARG A 54 -10.19 -10.87 -3.34
CA ARG A 54 -10.50 -9.67 -2.55
C ARG A 54 -10.39 -8.37 -3.35
N ALA A 55 -10.23 -8.46 -4.66
CA ALA A 55 -10.07 -7.28 -5.51
C ALA A 55 -11.31 -6.37 -5.46
N GLU A 56 -12.51 -6.97 -5.50
CA GLU A 56 -13.78 -6.23 -5.38
C GLU A 56 -13.92 -5.57 -4.01
N ASP A 57 -13.56 -6.28 -2.93
CA ASP A 57 -13.59 -5.71 -1.57
C ASP A 57 -12.61 -4.53 -1.42
N LEU A 58 -11.44 -4.59 -2.06
CA LEU A 58 -10.49 -3.47 -2.10
C LEU A 58 -11.05 -2.26 -2.84
N ASP A 59 -11.77 -2.46 -3.94
CA ASP A 59 -12.42 -1.37 -4.66
C ASP A 59 -13.54 -0.72 -3.83
N GLU A 60 -14.27 -1.49 -3.01
CA GLU A 60 -15.22 -0.94 -2.04
C GLU A 60 -14.50 -0.13 -0.95
N VAL A 61 -13.39 -0.64 -0.41
CA VAL A 61 -12.57 0.10 0.56
C VAL A 61 -12.07 1.43 -0.03
N ARG A 62 -11.58 1.46 -1.27
CA ARG A 62 -11.15 2.71 -1.92
C ARG A 62 -12.30 3.73 -1.97
N GLN A 63 -13.52 3.29 -2.30
CA GLN A 63 -14.70 4.16 -2.28
C GLN A 63 -15.02 4.67 -0.88
N MET A 64 -14.85 3.85 0.17
CA MET A 64 -15.00 4.30 1.57
C MET A 64 -13.97 5.37 1.92
N VAL A 65 -12.70 5.17 1.55
CA VAL A 65 -11.63 6.15 1.78
C VAL A 65 -11.91 7.47 1.04
N GLU A 66 -12.30 7.41 -0.23
CA GLU A 66 -12.70 8.58 -1.02
C GLU A 66 -13.93 9.31 -0.42
N GLY A 67 -14.85 8.55 0.17
CA GLY A 67 -16.02 9.06 0.89
C GLY A 67 -15.71 9.65 2.27
N GLY A 68 -14.46 9.54 2.75
CA GLY A 68 -14.06 9.97 4.09
C GLY A 68 -14.52 9.01 5.21
N GLU A 69 -14.98 7.80 4.86
CA GLU A 69 -15.41 6.75 5.79
C GLU A 69 -14.19 5.96 6.33
N THR A 70 -13.18 6.67 6.84
CA THR A 70 -11.85 6.12 7.17
C THR A 70 -11.87 5.09 8.31
N GLU A 71 -12.75 5.24 9.29
CA GLU A 71 -12.94 4.27 10.37
C GLU A 71 -13.46 2.93 9.84
N ILE A 72 -14.48 2.98 8.97
CA ILE A 72 -15.09 1.78 8.36
C ILE A 72 -14.09 1.11 7.41
N ALA A 73 -13.40 1.91 6.58
CA ALA A 73 -12.33 1.43 5.72
C ALA A 73 -11.23 0.70 6.53
N THR A 74 -10.85 1.24 7.70
CA THR A 74 -9.86 0.61 8.59
C THR A 74 -10.33 -0.74 9.11
N GLU A 75 -11.60 -0.86 9.54
CA GLU A 75 -12.18 -2.12 9.99
C GLU A 75 -12.22 -3.16 8.86
N GLU A 76 -12.66 -2.75 7.67
CA GLU A 76 -12.74 -3.62 6.50
C GLU A 76 -11.35 -4.11 6.07
N LEU A 77 -10.36 -3.23 6.01
CA LEU A 77 -8.97 -3.60 5.70
C LEU A 77 -8.40 -4.63 6.70
N ARG A 78 -8.71 -4.48 7.99
CA ARG A 78 -8.32 -5.47 9.01
C ARG A 78 -9.04 -6.81 8.79
N TYR A 79 -10.29 -6.79 8.38
CA TYR A 79 -11.04 -8.00 8.00
C TYR A 79 -10.41 -8.69 6.78
N LEU A 80 -10.06 -7.94 5.73
CA LEU A 80 -9.37 -8.48 4.55
C LEU A 80 -8.03 -9.12 4.90
N LEU A 81 -7.23 -8.46 5.74
CA LEU A 81 -5.93 -8.98 6.20
C LEU A 81 -6.05 -10.21 7.10
N ALA A 82 -7.14 -10.35 7.86
CA ALA A 82 -7.39 -11.58 8.61
C ALA A 82 -7.55 -12.81 7.68
N GLY A 83 -8.09 -12.60 6.48
CA GLY A 83 -8.26 -13.65 5.47
C GLY A 83 -7.09 -13.79 4.49
N CYS A 84 -6.34 -12.72 4.21
CA CYS A 84 -5.17 -12.74 3.33
C CYS A 84 -4.09 -11.80 3.90
N PRO A 85 -3.24 -12.28 4.85
CA PRO A 85 -2.25 -11.44 5.53
C PRO A 85 -1.15 -10.86 4.64
N GLU A 86 -1.01 -11.35 3.40
CA GLU A 86 -0.01 -10.86 2.44
C GLU A 86 -0.64 -9.97 1.35
N LEU A 87 -1.83 -9.42 1.60
CA LEU A 87 -2.50 -8.49 0.68
C LEU A 87 -1.79 -7.12 0.71
N LEU A 88 -0.82 -6.92 -0.18
CA LEU A 88 0.04 -5.72 -0.17
C LEU A 88 -0.75 -4.42 -0.12
N GLU A 89 -1.74 -4.28 -1.00
CA GLU A 89 -2.48 -3.04 -1.10
C GLU A 89 -3.25 -2.70 0.18
N ALA A 90 -3.80 -3.71 0.87
CA ALA A 90 -4.47 -3.47 2.15
C ALA A 90 -3.50 -2.94 3.22
N HIS A 91 -2.25 -3.40 3.22
CA HIS A 91 -1.23 -2.82 4.08
C HIS A 91 -0.89 -1.38 3.68
N VAL A 92 -0.78 -1.07 2.39
CA VAL A 92 -0.53 0.30 1.92
C VAL A 92 -1.63 1.25 2.37
N LEU A 93 -2.89 0.89 2.14
CA LEU A 93 -4.05 1.68 2.53
C LEU A 93 -4.12 1.88 4.04
N LEU A 94 -3.87 0.85 4.86
CA LEU A 94 -3.79 1.01 6.32
C LEU A 94 -2.63 1.92 6.74
N GLY A 95 -1.50 1.88 6.04
CA GLY A 95 -0.38 2.79 6.27
C GLY A 95 -0.76 4.25 6.01
N GLN A 96 -1.49 4.50 4.92
CA GLN A 96 -1.98 5.83 4.56
C GLN A 96 -3.02 6.34 5.57
N LEU A 97 -3.98 5.50 5.95
CA LEU A 97 -5.00 5.84 6.94
C LEU A 97 -4.38 6.15 8.31
N ALA A 98 -3.35 5.41 8.72
CA ALA A 98 -2.61 5.70 9.96
C ALA A 98 -1.89 7.07 9.92
N LEU A 99 -1.58 7.61 8.74
CA LEU A 99 -1.00 8.94 8.59
C LEU A 99 -2.05 10.06 8.55
N LEU A 100 -3.34 9.76 8.40
CA LEU A 100 -4.38 10.79 8.43
C LEU A 100 -4.60 11.25 9.88
N PRO A 101 -4.28 12.51 10.22
CA PRO A 101 -4.67 13.05 11.51
C PRO A 101 -6.18 13.28 11.53
N ASP A 102 -6.79 13.14 12.70
CA ASP A 102 -8.16 13.58 12.96
C ASP A 102 -8.18 14.67 14.04
N GLU A 103 -9.36 15.23 14.32
CA GLU A 103 -9.55 16.30 15.32
C GLU A 103 -9.06 15.93 16.72
N SER A 104 -8.94 14.64 17.03
CA SER A 104 -8.60 14.09 18.34
C SER A 104 -7.20 13.47 18.41
N SER A 105 -6.57 13.18 17.27
CA SER A 105 -5.38 12.35 17.19
C SER A 105 -4.40 12.83 16.12
N ALA A 106 -3.13 12.94 16.50
CA ALA A 106 -2.05 13.13 15.53
C ALA A 106 -1.84 11.85 14.70
N SER A 107 -1.21 11.99 13.53
CA SER A 107 -0.80 10.86 12.69
C SER A 107 0.02 9.82 13.47
N ASP A 108 -0.34 8.54 13.35
CA ASP A 108 0.40 7.42 13.94
C ASP A 108 1.49 6.93 12.98
N ILE A 109 2.63 7.62 13.02
CA ILE A 109 3.79 7.33 12.16
C ILE A 109 4.36 5.93 12.43
N GLU A 110 4.28 5.42 13.67
CA GLU A 110 4.78 4.09 14.01
C GLU A 110 3.93 2.99 13.40
N LEU A 111 2.60 3.12 13.51
CA LEU A 111 1.66 2.19 12.89
C LEU A 111 1.79 2.22 11.37
N ALA A 112 1.87 3.42 10.78
CA ALA A 112 2.09 3.59 9.34
C ALA A 112 3.37 2.89 8.87
N ARG A 113 4.49 3.10 9.60
CA ARG A 113 5.77 2.45 9.31
C ARG A 113 5.64 0.93 9.36
N GLY A 114 4.89 0.39 10.34
CA GLY A 114 4.65 -1.05 10.45
C GLY A 114 3.96 -1.62 9.21
N HIS A 115 2.92 -0.94 8.74
CA HIS A 115 2.16 -1.36 7.55
C HIS A 115 2.96 -1.24 6.26
N PHE A 116 3.56 -0.07 5.98
CA PHE A 116 4.40 0.12 4.80
C PHE A 116 5.62 -0.80 4.80
N GLY A 117 6.27 -0.94 5.96
CA GLY A 117 7.42 -1.83 6.13
C GLY A 117 7.09 -3.29 5.83
N PHE A 118 5.92 -3.76 6.27
CA PHE A 118 5.49 -5.11 5.98
C PHE A 118 5.22 -5.33 4.48
N ALA A 119 4.49 -4.42 3.83
CA ALA A 119 4.22 -4.49 2.39
C ALA A 119 5.51 -4.46 1.55
N PHE A 120 6.44 -3.57 1.89
CA PHE A 120 7.74 -3.46 1.23
C PHE A 120 8.56 -4.75 1.37
N GLN A 121 8.62 -5.31 2.59
CA GLN A 121 9.32 -6.57 2.85
C GLN A 121 8.72 -7.77 2.12
N LEU A 122 7.40 -7.80 1.88
CA LEU A 122 6.78 -8.86 1.08
C LEU A 122 7.29 -8.85 -0.36
N GLY A 123 7.36 -7.66 -0.98
CA GLY A 123 7.92 -7.52 -2.33
C GLY A 123 9.40 -7.88 -2.37
N GLU A 124 10.20 -7.42 -1.41
CA GLU A 124 11.63 -7.79 -1.33
C GLU A 124 11.83 -9.30 -1.18
N LYS A 125 11.02 -9.97 -0.36
CA LYS A 125 11.07 -11.43 -0.23
C LYS A 125 10.75 -12.13 -1.56
N ALA A 126 9.74 -11.67 -2.29
CA ALA A 126 9.38 -12.21 -3.60
C ALA A 126 10.50 -12.00 -4.64
N LEU A 127 11.08 -10.80 -4.68
CA LEU A 127 12.21 -10.42 -5.54
C LEU A 127 13.43 -11.32 -5.28
N ASN A 128 13.80 -11.47 -4.00
CA ASN A 128 14.93 -12.30 -3.59
C ASN A 128 14.69 -13.79 -3.89
N ALA A 129 13.49 -14.30 -3.60
CA ALA A 129 13.15 -15.71 -3.84
C ALA A 129 13.19 -16.07 -5.33
N ALA A 130 12.86 -15.14 -6.22
CA ALA A 130 12.95 -15.34 -7.66
C ALA A 130 14.36 -15.09 -8.23
N GLY A 131 15.32 -14.63 -7.41
CA GLY A 131 16.61 -14.16 -7.89
C GLY A 131 16.49 -13.01 -8.90
N CYS A 132 15.45 -12.19 -8.77
CA CYS A 132 15.13 -11.14 -9.72
C CYS A 132 16.21 -10.05 -9.70
N ARG A 133 16.86 -9.86 -10.86
CA ARG A 133 17.80 -8.74 -11.12
C ARG A 133 17.27 -7.76 -12.17
N GLY A 134 16.12 -8.06 -12.76
CA GLY A 134 15.53 -7.27 -13.83
C GLY A 134 14.63 -6.16 -13.27
N PRO A 135 14.17 -5.25 -14.13
CA PRO A 135 13.35 -4.14 -13.68
C PRO A 135 12.00 -4.61 -13.14
N LEU A 136 11.44 -3.83 -12.22
CA LEU A 136 10.09 -3.95 -11.68
C LEU A 136 9.34 -2.64 -12.02
N PRO A 137 8.87 -2.49 -13.27
CA PRO A 137 8.37 -1.21 -13.77
C PRO A 137 7.17 -0.71 -12.97
N GLY A 138 7.15 0.58 -12.63
CA GLY A 138 6.05 1.20 -11.89
C GLY A 138 4.79 1.46 -12.72
N ASP A 139 4.87 1.40 -14.04
CA ASP A 139 3.72 1.46 -14.95
C ASP A 139 2.92 0.14 -15.00
N GLU A 140 3.46 -0.94 -14.45
CA GLU A 140 2.73 -2.20 -14.26
C GLU A 140 1.88 -2.12 -12.96
N PRO A 141 0.53 -2.24 -13.06
CA PRO A 141 -0.37 -2.04 -11.91
C PRO A 141 -0.08 -2.95 -10.72
N ASP A 142 0.31 -4.20 -10.98
CA ASP A 142 0.63 -5.17 -9.93
C ASP A 142 1.84 -4.74 -9.06
N ASN A 143 2.70 -3.85 -9.57
CA ASN A 143 3.88 -3.35 -8.87
C ASN A 143 3.59 -2.07 -8.06
N ALA A 144 2.50 -1.37 -8.36
CA ALA A 144 2.19 -0.06 -7.76
C ALA A 144 2.15 -0.11 -6.22
N PRO A 145 1.48 -1.10 -5.57
CA PRO A 145 1.45 -1.15 -4.10
C PRO A 145 2.83 -1.29 -3.46
N TRP A 146 3.79 -1.93 -4.13
CA TRP A 146 5.14 -2.08 -3.58
C TRP A 146 5.95 -0.78 -3.68
N HIS A 147 5.84 -0.06 -4.81
CA HIS A 147 6.45 1.26 -4.97
C HIS A 147 5.84 2.28 -4.00
N GLU A 148 4.52 2.24 -3.83
CA GLU A 148 3.82 3.10 -2.88
C GLU A 148 4.19 2.77 -1.42
N ALA A 149 4.30 1.48 -1.08
CA ALA A 149 4.83 1.06 0.22
C ALA A 149 6.24 1.60 0.48
N ALA A 150 7.10 1.60 -0.54
CA ALA A 150 8.45 2.16 -0.43
C ALA A 150 8.42 3.67 -0.14
N ARG A 151 7.59 4.42 -0.85
CA ARG A 151 7.39 5.86 -0.63
C ARG A 151 6.93 6.14 0.80
N GLY A 152 5.87 5.46 1.25
CA GLY A 152 5.35 5.61 2.61
C GLY A 152 6.37 5.22 3.68
N LEU A 153 7.11 4.13 3.47
CA LEU A 153 8.14 3.67 4.39
C LEU A 153 9.31 4.66 4.49
N ALA A 154 9.79 5.18 3.36
CA ALA A 154 10.85 6.19 3.33
C ALA A 154 10.42 7.47 4.05
N TRP A 155 9.19 7.93 3.81
CA TRP A 155 8.60 9.07 4.51
C TRP A 155 8.59 8.85 6.03
N CYS A 156 8.12 7.68 6.49
CA CYS A 156 8.09 7.33 7.91
C CYS A 156 9.50 7.37 8.53
N PHE A 157 10.51 6.83 7.84
CA PHE A 157 11.89 6.88 8.32
C PHE A 157 12.43 8.30 8.42
N GLU A 158 12.14 9.15 7.43
CA GLU A 158 12.56 10.56 7.45
C GLU A 158 11.93 11.31 8.64
N LYS A 159 10.62 11.13 8.87
CA LYS A 159 9.92 11.74 10.02
C LYS A 159 10.39 11.22 11.37
N GLN A 160 10.90 9.99 11.43
CA GLN A 160 11.50 9.40 12.62
C GLN A 160 13.00 9.70 12.76
N GLN A 161 13.52 10.68 12.01
CA GLN A 161 14.94 11.08 12.05
C GLN A 161 15.90 9.93 11.72
N ASN A 162 15.49 9.03 10.82
CA ASN A 162 16.29 7.92 10.35
C ASN A 162 16.57 8.01 8.83
N PRO A 163 17.28 9.06 8.37
CA PRO A 163 17.46 9.34 6.95
C PRO A 163 18.25 8.24 6.23
N LYS A 164 19.16 7.56 6.94
CA LYS A 164 19.93 6.43 6.38
C LYS A 164 19.02 5.28 5.92
N MET A 165 17.97 4.97 6.68
CA MET A 165 17.01 3.94 6.29
C MET A 165 16.11 4.42 5.15
N ALA A 166 15.73 5.70 5.13
CA ALA A 166 14.99 6.29 4.02
C ALA A 166 15.79 6.21 2.70
N ASP A 167 17.08 6.56 2.73
CA ASP A 167 17.98 6.46 1.57
C ASP A 167 18.15 5.01 1.08
N GLN A 168 18.17 4.03 2.00
CA GLN A 168 18.23 2.61 1.64
C GLN A 168 16.97 2.14 0.90
N VAL A 169 15.80 2.61 1.33
CA VAL A 169 14.53 2.32 0.64
C VAL A 169 14.54 2.92 -0.77
N ALA A 170 14.91 4.21 -0.88
CA ALA A 170 15.03 4.91 -2.17
C ALA A 170 16.03 4.22 -3.12
N ALA A 171 17.22 3.86 -2.62
CA ALA A 171 18.22 3.13 -3.40
C ALA A 171 17.70 1.76 -3.87
N THR A 172 16.90 1.09 -3.04
CA THR A 172 16.33 -0.22 -3.37
C THR A 172 15.31 -0.12 -4.50
N VAL A 173 14.38 0.83 -4.44
CA VAL A 173 13.39 1.01 -5.52
C VAL A 173 14.05 1.47 -6.82
N LYS A 174 15.01 2.41 -6.77
CA LYS A 174 15.74 2.85 -7.98
C LYS A 174 16.53 1.75 -8.68
N ARG A 175 16.98 0.74 -7.92
CA ARG A 175 17.62 -0.44 -8.52
C ARG A 175 16.67 -1.23 -9.41
N PHE A 176 15.38 -1.26 -9.08
CA PHE A 176 14.37 -1.99 -9.83
C PHE A 176 13.61 -1.11 -10.84
N ASP A 177 13.45 0.18 -10.57
CA ASP A 177 12.94 1.14 -11.54
C ASP A 177 13.70 2.48 -11.40
N PRO A 178 14.65 2.77 -12.30
CA PRO A 178 15.43 4.01 -12.26
C PRO A 178 14.62 5.29 -12.38
N ASN A 179 13.39 5.21 -12.91
CA ASN A 179 12.51 6.37 -13.07
C ASN A 179 11.84 6.79 -11.76
N ASP A 180 11.98 6.00 -10.68
CA ASP A 180 11.40 6.30 -9.37
C ASP A 180 9.90 6.61 -9.45
N PRO A 181 9.06 5.61 -9.82
CA PRO A 181 7.67 5.83 -10.21
C PRO A 181 6.78 6.34 -9.07
N ALA A 182 7.17 6.13 -7.81
CA ALA A 182 6.49 6.70 -6.65
C ALA A 182 7.17 7.98 -6.12
N GLU A 183 8.14 8.51 -6.86
CA GLU A 183 8.85 9.76 -6.56
C GLU A 183 9.46 9.76 -5.14
N VAL A 184 10.04 8.63 -4.71
CA VAL A 184 10.60 8.47 -3.37
C VAL A 184 11.74 9.45 -3.15
N VAL A 185 12.62 9.66 -4.14
CA VAL A 185 13.74 10.60 -4.04
C VAL A 185 13.24 12.03 -3.96
N VAL A 186 12.35 12.42 -4.87
CA VAL A 186 11.79 13.78 -4.91
C VAL A 186 11.13 14.11 -3.57
N MET A 187 10.30 13.19 -3.07
CA MET A 187 9.66 13.34 -1.76
C MET A 187 10.67 13.48 -0.62
N LEU A 188 11.77 12.71 -0.61
CA LEU A 188 12.80 12.85 0.43
C LEU A 188 13.52 14.19 0.35
N ASP A 189 13.86 14.64 -0.86
CA ASP A 189 14.56 15.91 -1.03
C ASP A 189 13.66 17.10 -0.64
N GLU A 190 12.37 17.07 -0.96
CA GLU A 190 11.39 18.07 -0.51
C GLU A 190 11.28 18.15 1.02
N LEU A 191 11.24 16.99 1.70
CA LEU A 191 11.20 16.92 3.16
C LEU A 191 12.44 17.54 3.79
N ARG A 192 13.62 17.31 3.20
CA ARG A 192 14.92 17.78 3.70
C ARG A 192 15.16 19.25 3.39
N ALA A 193 14.66 19.74 2.26
CA ALA A 193 14.70 21.15 1.89
C ALA A 193 13.73 21.99 2.72
N GLY A 194 12.83 21.39 3.50
CA GLY A 194 11.82 22.10 4.29
C GLY A 194 10.82 22.86 3.41
N GLY A 195 10.57 22.37 2.19
CA GLY A 195 9.72 23.03 1.19
C GLY A 195 10.39 24.17 0.42
N LEU A 196 11.71 24.35 0.54
CA LEU A 196 12.46 25.25 -0.36
C LEU A 196 12.68 24.58 -1.73
N PRO A 197 12.63 25.33 -2.84
CA PRO A 197 12.86 24.77 -4.17
C PRO A 197 14.27 24.20 -4.27
N ILE A 198 14.38 22.96 -4.74
CA ILE A 198 15.66 22.32 -5.06
C ILE A 198 16.14 22.91 -6.38
N VAL A 199 17.26 23.64 -6.35
CA VAL A 199 17.88 24.20 -7.54
C VAL A 199 18.89 23.19 -8.07
N GLU A 200 18.59 22.55 -9.21
CA GLU A 200 19.59 21.78 -9.94
C GLU A 200 20.64 22.74 -10.54
N LEU A 201 21.87 22.66 -10.03
CA LEU A 201 23.02 23.31 -10.66
C LEU A 201 23.51 22.37 -11.76
N GLY A 202 23.13 22.68 -13.01
CA GLY A 202 23.52 21.93 -14.21
C GLY A 202 25.01 21.91 -14.50
#